data_AF-A0A7X8W7T4-F1
#
_entry.id   AF-A0A7X8W7T4-F1
#
_cell.length_a   1.000
_cell.length_b   1.000
_cell.length_c   1.000
_cell.angle_alpha   90.00
_cell.angle_beta   90.00
_cell.angle_gamma   90.00
#
_symmetry.space_group_name_H-M   'P 1'
#
loop_
_entity.id
_entity.type
_entity.pdbx_description
1 polymer ?
#
loop_
_entity_poly.entity_id
_entity_poly.type
_entity_poly.pdbx_seq_one_letter_code
_entity_poly.pdbx_strand_id
1 'polypeptide(L)' 'MKRIYQWHESYSNDIAEIAIEAQSIFINCRDAILQKLHPEDYLCFDGIHPNNEGYSLIADMIYDKTKIYFEKENL' A
#
# COMPACT_ATOMS: atom_id res chain seq x y z
N MET A 1 -24.48 -4.42 6.71
CA MET A 1 -23.89 -4.68 5.37
C MET A 1 -22.58 -3.91 5.27
N LYS A 2 -21.47 -4.55 4.93
CA LYS A 2 -20.16 -3.87 4.76
C LYS A 2 -20.16 -3.05 3.46
N ARG A 3 -19.54 -1.86 3.50
CA ARG A 3 -19.22 -1.03 2.32
C ARG A 3 -18.02 -1.60 1.59
N ILE A 4 -17.88 -1.29 0.30
CA ILE A 4 -16.77 -1.81 -0.53
C ILE A 4 -15.40 -1.53 0.11
N TYR A 5 -15.15 -0.30 0.60
CA TYR A 5 -13.88 0.04 1.25
C TYR A 5 -13.58 -0.80 2.50
N GLN A 6 -14.62 -1.25 3.23
CA GLN A 6 -14.43 -2.08 4.43
C GLN A 6 -14.02 -3.50 4.05
N TRP A 7 -14.42 -3.97 2.87
CA TRP A 7 -13.91 -5.23 2.32
C TRP A 7 -12.46 -5.11 1.88
N HIS A 8 -12.10 -4.02 1.20
CA HIS A 8 -10.71 -3.75 0.82
C HIS A 8 -9.81 -3.67 2.05
N GLU A 9 -10.24 -2.96 3.09
CA GLU A 9 -9.50 -2.86 4.35
C GLU A 9 -9.34 -4.22 5.05
N SER A 10 -10.43 -4.99 5.16
CA SER A 10 -10.39 -6.33 5.74
C SER A 10 -9.39 -7.23 5.00
N TYR A 11 -9.47 -7.27 3.67
CA TYR A 11 -8.57 -8.07 2.84
C TYR A 11 -7.11 -7.63 2.99
N SER A 12 -6.83 -6.32 3.00
CA SER A 12 -5.49 -5.81 3.22
C SER A 12 -4.92 -6.20 4.59
N ASN A 13 -5.74 -6.18 5.64
CA ASN A 13 -5.33 -6.59 6.98
C ASN A 13 -5.04 -8.10 7.04
N ASP A 14 -5.92 -8.93 6.47
CA ASP A 14 -5.74 -10.38 6.44
C ASP A 14 -4.44 -10.76 5.70
N ILE A 15 -4.13 -10.11 4.58
CA ILE A 15 -2.86 -10.32 3.84
C ILE A 15 -1.65 -9.89 4.66
N ALA A 16 -1.74 -8.80 5.42
CA ALA A 16 -0.65 -8.36 6.29
C ALA A 16 -0.36 -9.38 7.39
N GLU A 17 -1.39 -9.96 8.00
CA GLU A 17 -1.26 -11.03 9.00
C GLU A 17 -0.61 -12.27 8.38
N ILE A 18 -1.09 -12.72 7.22
CA ILE A 18 -0.52 -13.88 6.50
C ILE A 18 0.96 -13.65 6.17
N ALA A 19 1.34 -12.44 5.75
CA ALA A 19 2.74 -12.17 5.44
C ALA A 19 3.65 -12.26 6.67
N ILE A 20 3.18 -11.86 7.85
CA ILE A 20 3.89 -12.05 9.12
C ILE A 20 4.07 -13.54 9.41
N GLU A 21 2.99 -14.33 9.32
CA GLU A 21 3.02 -15.78 9.56
C GLU A 21 3.93 -16.52 8.59
N ALA A 22 3.92 -16.11 7.32
CA ALA A 22 4.74 -16.69 6.25
C ALA A 22 6.17 -16.12 6.21
N GLN A 23 6.56 -15.28 7.16
CA GLN A 23 7.87 -14.60 7.20
C GLN A 23 8.23 -13.92 5.86
N SER A 24 7.22 -13.37 5.20
CA SER A 24 7.34 -12.76 3.89
C SER A 24 7.49 -11.25 3.99
N ILE A 25 8.22 -10.67 3.05
CA ILE A 25 8.29 -9.21 2.92
C ILE A 25 6.91 -8.72 2.48
N PHE A 26 6.35 -7.78 3.25
CA PHE A 26 5.08 -7.14 2.93
C PHE A 26 5.26 -5.63 2.82
N ILE A 27 4.72 -5.06 1.73
CA ILE A 27 4.69 -3.62 1.49
C ILE A 27 3.23 -3.21 1.35
N ASN A 28 2.73 -2.43 2.32
CA ASN A 28 1.37 -1.92 2.30
C ASN A 28 1.28 -0.68 1.38
N CYS A 29 0.97 -0.90 0.09
CA CYS A 29 0.83 0.19 -0.88
C CYS A 29 -0.38 1.11 -0.63
N ARG A 30 -1.43 0.62 0.05
CA ARG A 30 -2.63 1.41 0.39
C ARG A 30 -2.29 2.57 1.31
N ASP A 31 -1.38 2.33 2.26
CA ASP A 31 -0.95 3.35 3.22
C ASP A 31 -0.28 4.56 2.55
N ALA A 32 0.34 4.36 1.37
CA ALA A 32 0.98 5.44 0.63
C ALA A 32 -0.01 6.57 0.35
N ILE A 33 -1.21 6.19 -0.10
CA ILE A 33 -2.29 7.10 -0.46
C ILE A 33 -3.08 7.54 0.78
N LEU A 34 -3.43 6.62 1.68
CA LEU A 34 -4.31 6.94 2.82
C LEU A 34 -3.67 7.83 3.89
N GLN A 35 -2.34 7.88 3.96
CA GLN A 35 -1.64 8.77 4.88
C GLN A 35 -1.56 10.22 4.37
N LYS A 36 -2.05 10.50 3.15
CA LYS A 36 -2.10 11.86 2.61
C LYS A 36 -3.24 12.64 3.24
N LEU A 37 -3.08 13.97 3.34
CA LEU A 37 -4.13 14.86 3.86
C LEU A 37 -5.38 14.83 2.97
N HIS A 38 -5.17 14.70 1.66
CA HIS A 38 -6.21 14.59 0.63
C HIS A 38 -5.97 13.33 -0.21
N PRO A 39 -6.32 12.13 0.29
CA PRO A 39 -6.15 10.88 -0.47
C PRO A 39 -6.87 10.87 -1.82
N GLU A 40 -7.98 11.62 -1.93
CA GLU A 40 -8.75 11.80 -3.15
C GLU A 40 -7.94 12.39 -4.32
N ASP A 41 -6.93 13.21 -4.03
CA ASP A 41 -6.06 13.81 -5.05
C ASP A 41 -5.18 12.78 -5.76
N TYR A 42 -5.06 11.57 -5.19
CA TYR A 42 -4.24 10.47 -5.71
C TYR A 42 -5.09 9.36 -6.35
N LEU A 43 -6.41 9.55 -6.42
CA LEU A 43 -7.35 8.59 -7.00
C LEU A 43 -7.92 9.09 -8.34
N CYS A 44 -8.34 8.15 -9.17
CA CYS A 44 -9.13 8.41 -10.36
C CYS A 44 -10.57 8.78 -10.00
N PHE A 45 -11.36 9.18 -11.00
CA PHE A 45 -12.76 9.59 -10.82
C PHE A 45 -13.66 8.48 -10.23
N ASP A 46 -13.25 7.22 -10.34
CA ASP A 46 -13.98 6.08 -9.77
C ASP A 46 -13.76 5.90 -8.26
N GLY A 47 -12.80 6.62 -7.68
CA GLY A 47 -12.45 6.57 -6.27
C GLY A 47 -11.85 5.22 -5.81
N ILE A 48 -11.45 4.36 -6.75
CA ILE A 48 -10.91 3.02 -6.48
C ILE A 48 -9.49 2.90 -7.01
N HIS A 49 -9.24 3.36 -8.24
CA HIS A 49 -7.92 3.25 -8.86
C HIS A 49 -7.06 4.47 -8.54
N PRO A 50 -5.75 4.30 -8.30
CA PRO A 50 -4.83 5.42 -8.28
C PRO A 50 -4.83 6.17 -9.61
N ASN A 51 -4.61 7.49 -9.57
CA ASN A 51 -4.26 8.25 -10.75
C ASN A 51 -2.73 8.25 -10.95
N ASN A 52 -2.21 9.03 -11.91
CA ASN A 52 -0.78 9.08 -12.19
C ASN A 52 0.07 9.47 -10.96
N GLU A 53 -0.37 10.46 -10.19
CA GLU A 53 0.31 10.87 -8.95
C GLU A 53 0.24 9.76 -7.89
N GLY A 54 -0.91 9.08 -7.78
CA GLY A 54 -1.08 7.93 -6.90
C GLY A 54 -0.17 6.75 -7.26
N TYR A 55 -0.03 6.44 -8.55
CA TYR A 55 0.89 5.40 -9.02
C TYR A 55 2.35 5.77 -8.77
N SER A 56 2.76 7.02 -9.03
CA SER A 56 4.11 7.51 -8.73
C SER A 56 4.42 7.38 -7.24
N LEU A 57 3.48 7.79 -6.38
CA LEU A 57 3.62 7.69 -4.93
C LEU A 57 3.76 6.24 -4.43
N ILE A 58 3.00 5.31 -5.01
CA ILE A 58 3.14 3.87 -4.69
C ILE A 58 4.50 3.35 -5.17
N ALA A 59 4.94 3.75 -6.36
CA ALA A 59 6.23 3.31 -6.91
C ALA A 59 7.41 3.78 -6.04
N ASP A 60 7.41 5.05 -5.62
CA ASP A 60 8.43 5.62 -4.73
C ASP A 60 8.49 4.87 -3.40
N MET A 61 7.32 4.59 -2.78
CA MET A 61 7.27 3.80 -1.55
C MET A 61 7.89 2.41 -1.74
N ILE A 62 7.54 1.71 -2.82
CA ILE A 62 8.07 0.37 -3.10
C ILE A 62 9.58 0.44 -3.27
N TYR A 63 10.09 1.41 -4.03
CA TYR A 63 11.51 1.62 -4.25
C TYR A 63 12.25 1.87 -2.93
N ASP A 64 11.76 2.80 -2.10
CA ASP A 64 12.40 3.12 -0.82
C ASP A 64 12.40 1.92 0.14
N LYS A 65 11.28 1.20 0.25
CA LYS A 65 11.17 0.03 1.13
C LYS A 65 12.05 -1.12 0.67
N THR A 66 12.11 -1.39 -0.64
CA THR A 66 12.97 -2.44 -1.20
C THR A 66 14.44 -2.09 -1.07
N LYS A 67 14.83 -0.84 -1.33
CA LYS A 67 16.20 -0.36 -1.12
C LYS A 67 16.65 -0.55 0.33
N ILE A 68 15.86 -0.10 1.30
CA ILE A 68 16.17 -0.29 2.74
C ILE A 68 16.31 -1.78 3.08
N TYR A 69 15.45 -2.64 2.52
CA TYR A 69 15.51 -4.07 2.76
C TYR A 69 16.82 -4.66 2.21
N PHE A 70 17.15 -4.42 0.94
CA PHE A 70 18.38 -4.95 0.34
C PHE A 70 19.66 -4.35 0.91
N GLU A 71 19.66 -3.08 1.37
CA GLU A 71 20.81 -2.49 2.06
C GLU A 71 21.04 -3.13 3.44
N LYS A 72 19.98 -3.53 4.15
CA LYS A 72 20.08 -4.22 5.45
C LYS A 72 20.54 -5.67 5.33
N GLU A 73 20.19 -6.37 4.26
CA GLU A 73 20.62 -7.76 4.01
C GLU A 73 22.08 -7.86 3.52
N ASN A 74 22.70 -6.74 3.11
CA ASN A 74 24.09 -6.67 2.66
C ASN A 74 25.06 -6.13 3.74
N LEU A 75 24.62 -6.03 4.99
CA LEU A 75 25.41 -5.66 6.19
C LEU A 75 25.46 -6.83 7.17
#